data_AF-A0AAV0FK15-F1
#
_entry.id   AF-A0AAV0FK15-F1
#
_cell.length_a   1.000
_cell.length_b   1.000
_cell.length_c   1.000
_cell.angle_alpha   90.00
_cell.angle_beta   90.00
_cell.angle_gamma   90.00
#
_symmetry.space_group_name_H-M   'P 1'
#
loop_
_entity.id
_entity.type
_entity.pdbx_description
1 polymer ?
#
loop_
_entity_poly.entity_id
_entity_poly.type
_entity_poly.pdbx_seq_one_letter_code
_entity_poly.pdbx_strand_id
1 'polypeptide(L)'
;MMIPNPALTSYFQHQSTTTERPNPHSISFQCNAYSAPRVSSVFLLKREEYSQRMEGHGVAAGQGGGLKLIQEAAAESLSRTSKNIDELSVHMDQFLSVCDADALSRMDPLDRAHSLLLLSKAATIAYALRLRCKGVNPDDHHVKSEMERLSLYEEKVQRSLEMRKHHCAPQPPSMHKQRLGLLSILYRT
;
A
#
# COMPACT_ATOMS: atom_id res chain seq x y z
N MET A 1 -23.02 -27.22 -49.49
CA MET A 1 -23.61 -27.67 -48.20
C MET A 1 -22.49 -27.75 -47.19
N MET A 2 -22.39 -26.76 -46.30
CA MET A 2 -21.43 -26.74 -45.20
C MET A 2 -22.19 -26.61 -43.89
N ILE A 3 -21.94 -27.54 -43.00
CA ILE A 3 -22.53 -27.67 -41.68
C ILE A 3 -21.80 -26.67 -40.75
N PRO A 4 -22.48 -25.73 -40.08
CA PRO A 4 -21.83 -24.88 -39.10
C PRO A 4 -21.72 -25.60 -37.74
N ASN A 5 -20.50 -25.55 -37.20
CA ASN A 5 -20.06 -26.10 -35.91
C ASN A 5 -20.62 -25.26 -34.73
N PRO A 6 -21.27 -25.85 -33.70
CA PRO A 6 -22.00 -25.11 -32.67
C PRO A 6 -21.18 -24.60 -31.47
N ALA A 7 -19.85 -24.47 -31.55
CA ALA A 7 -19.02 -24.25 -30.35
C ALA A 7 -18.56 -22.80 -30.06
N LEU A 8 -19.06 -21.76 -30.74
CA LEU A 8 -18.60 -20.37 -30.50
C LEU A 8 -19.73 -19.34 -30.56
N THR A 9 -20.75 -19.48 -29.71
CA THR A 9 -21.75 -18.42 -29.50
C THR A 9 -22.21 -18.39 -28.04
N SER A 10 -21.36 -17.89 -27.15
CA SER A 10 -21.80 -17.55 -25.78
C SER A 10 -21.03 -16.38 -25.16
N TYR A 11 -20.48 -15.48 -25.98
CA TYR A 11 -19.97 -14.20 -25.52
C TYR A 11 -20.77 -13.11 -26.22
N PHE A 12 -21.40 -12.23 -25.43
CA PHE A 12 -22.41 -11.23 -25.80
C PHE A 12 -23.85 -11.73 -25.90
N GLN A 13 -24.54 -11.79 -24.75
CA GLN A 13 -25.83 -11.13 -24.54
C GLN A 13 -26.21 -11.25 -23.04
N HIS A 14 -26.13 -10.14 -22.30
CA HIS A 14 -27.09 -9.74 -21.25
C HIS A 14 -26.59 -8.43 -20.61
N GLN A 15 -26.81 -7.33 -21.32
CA GLN A 15 -27.12 -6.06 -20.69
C GLN A 15 -28.59 -5.75 -20.96
N SER A 16 -29.18 -4.96 -20.05
CA SER A 16 -30.57 -4.45 -19.99
C SER A 16 -31.48 -5.40 -19.19
N THR A 17 -32.15 -5.03 -18.09
CA THR A 17 -32.68 -3.73 -17.64
C THR A 17 -33.06 -3.79 -16.15
N THR A 18 -32.64 -2.83 -15.32
CA THR A 18 -33.50 -2.28 -14.24
C THR A 18 -33.04 -0.85 -13.94
N THR A 19 -33.90 0.10 -14.31
CA THR A 19 -33.84 1.52 -13.99
C THR A 19 -34.16 1.71 -12.51
N GLU A 20 -33.14 1.97 -11.69
CA GLU A 20 -33.29 2.52 -10.35
C GLU A 20 -32.28 3.67 -10.22
N ARG A 21 -32.77 4.87 -9.91
CA ARG A 21 -31.96 6.09 -9.78
C ARG A 21 -30.99 5.93 -8.60
N PRO A 22 -29.69 6.26 -8.74
CA PRO A 22 -28.78 6.19 -7.60
C PRO A 22 -29.04 7.37 -6.64
N ASN A 23 -29.46 7.03 -5.43
CA ASN A 23 -29.45 7.90 -4.26
C ASN A 23 -27.99 8.29 -3.95
N PRO A 24 -27.63 9.59 -3.81
CA PRO A 24 -26.24 10.05 -3.65
C PRO A 24 -25.59 9.69 -2.29
N HIS A 25 -26.21 8.86 -1.46
CA HIS A 25 -25.71 8.53 -0.11
C HIS A 25 -25.24 7.08 0.11
N SER A 26 -25.13 6.23 -0.92
CA SER A 26 -24.53 4.89 -0.74
C SER A 26 -23.37 4.63 -1.71
N ILE A 27 -22.15 4.91 -1.25
CA ILE A 27 -20.95 4.36 -1.87
C ILE A 27 -20.79 2.94 -1.33
N SER A 28 -21.35 1.96 -2.01
CA SER A 28 -21.07 0.55 -1.75
C SER A 28 -19.71 0.21 -2.35
N PHE A 29 -18.68 0.10 -1.52
CA PHE A 29 -17.43 -0.57 -1.91
C PHE A 29 -17.73 -2.07 -2.06
N GLN A 30 -17.98 -2.52 -3.29
CA GLN A 30 -17.94 -3.94 -3.60
C GLN A 30 -16.48 -4.39 -3.54
N CYS A 31 -16.06 -4.92 -2.39
CA CYS A 31 -14.86 -5.73 -2.30
C CYS A 31 -15.13 -7.05 -3.04
N ASN A 32 -14.70 -7.12 -4.31
CA ASN A 32 -14.47 -8.42 -4.93
C ASN A 32 -13.39 -9.13 -4.12
N ALA A 33 -13.77 -10.23 -3.44
CA ALA A 33 -12.86 -11.12 -2.75
C ALA A 33 -11.94 -11.78 -3.77
N TYR A 34 -10.81 -11.12 -4.08
CA TYR A 34 -9.66 -11.81 -4.64
C TYR A 34 -9.18 -12.79 -3.57
N SER A 35 -9.56 -14.05 -3.72
CA SER A 35 -9.01 -15.16 -2.96
C SER A 35 -7.54 -15.34 -3.35
N ALA A 36 -6.68 -14.48 -2.83
CA ALA A 36 -5.24 -14.58 -2.99
C ALA A 36 -4.75 -15.78 -2.16
N PRO A 37 -3.97 -16.72 -2.74
CA PRO A 37 -3.34 -17.77 -1.97
C PRO A 37 -2.46 -17.15 -0.88
N ARG A 38 -2.51 -17.73 0.32
CA ARG A 38 -1.71 -17.29 1.49
C ARG A 38 -0.27 -17.08 1.08
N VAL A 39 0.16 -15.82 1.14
CA VAL A 39 1.48 -15.30 0.76
C VAL A 39 2.61 -16.15 1.35
N SER A 40 2.41 -16.66 2.57
CA SER A 40 3.35 -17.53 3.29
C SER A 40 3.75 -18.81 2.51
N SER A 41 2.84 -19.42 1.74
CA SER A 41 3.14 -20.66 0.99
C SER A 41 3.94 -20.42 -0.30
N VAL A 42 3.67 -19.31 -1.00
CA VAL A 42 4.29 -19.02 -2.30
C VAL A 42 5.74 -18.53 -2.14
N PHE A 43 6.03 -17.81 -1.06
CA PHE A 43 7.37 -17.32 -0.76
C PHE A 43 8.31 -18.43 -0.26
N LEU A 44 7.81 -19.39 0.52
CA LEU A 44 8.61 -20.52 1.01
C LEU A 44 8.94 -21.52 -0.10
N LEU A 45 7.98 -21.87 -0.96
CA LEU A 45 8.20 -22.81 -2.05
C LEU A 45 9.23 -22.31 -3.08
N LYS A 46 9.29 -20.98 -3.29
CA LYS A 46 10.23 -20.39 -4.26
C LYS A 46 11.65 -20.19 -3.70
N ARG A 47 11.79 -20.18 -2.36
CA ARG A 47 13.08 -20.11 -1.66
C ARG A 47 13.83 -21.44 -1.76
N GLU A 48 13.13 -22.57 -1.72
CA GLU A 48 13.75 -23.90 -1.86
C GLU A 48 14.27 -24.17 -3.28
N GLU A 49 13.57 -23.73 -4.34
CA GLU A 49 14.02 -23.88 -5.73
C GLU A 49 15.31 -23.10 -6.05
N TYR A 50 15.54 -21.95 -5.40
CA TYR A 50 16.72 -21.12 -5.68
C TYR A 50 18.00 -21.63 -5.00
N SER A 51 17.87 -22.33 -3.86
CA SER A 51 19.02 -22.86 -3.11
C SER A 51 19.68 -24.06 -3.81
N GLN A 52 18.93 -24.83 -4.61
CA GLN A 52 19.45 -26.02 -5.30
C GLN A 52 20.26 -25.70 -6.57
N ARG A 53 20.22 -24.46 -7.08
CA ARG A 53 20.83 -24.11 -8.38
C ARG A 53 22.25 -23.53 -8.30
N MET A 54 22.76 -23.26 -7.10
CA MET A 54 24.00 -22.48 -6.92
C MET A 54 25.27 -23.31 -6.61
N GLU A 55 25.22 -24.64 -6.65
CA GLU A 55 26.38 -25.50 -6.28
C GLU A 55 27.39 -25.81 -7.39
N GLY A 56 27.18 -25.35 -8.63
CA GLY A 56 28.12 -25.62 -9.72
C GLY A 56 28.62 -24.35 -10.37
N HIS A 57 29.82 -23.88 -10.03
CA HIS A 57 30.83 -23.30 -10.95
C HIS A 57 32.02 -22.77 -10.15
N GLY A 58 33.12 -23.52 -10.13
CA GLY A 58 34.43 -23.02 -9.70
C GLY A 58 34.99 -22.06 -10.73
N VAL A 59 35.30 -20.83 -10.34
CA VAL A 59 35.92 -19.82 -11.21
C VAL A 59 37.41 -19.72 -10.87
N ALA A 60 38.23 -20.04 -11.87
CA ALA A 60 39.67 -19.98 -11.86
C ALA A 60 40.19 -18.53 -11.69
N ALA A 61 41.28 -18.41 -10.95
CA ALA A 61 41.89 -17.17 -10.53
C ALA A 61 42.65 -16.45 -11.66
N GLY A 62 42.37 -15.16 -11.84
CA GLY A 62 43.20 -14.24 -12.62
C GLY A 62 42.71 -12.79 -12.50
N GLN A 63 43.53 -11.91 -11.91
CA GLN A 63 43.37 -10.44 -11.87
C GLN A 63 42.07 -9.89 -11.24
N GLY A 64 41.85 -10.16 -9.96
CA GLY A 64 40.57 -9.90 -9.27
C GLY A 64 40.63 -8.92 -8.10
N GLY A 65 41.21 -7.72 -8.24
CA GLY A 65 41.15 -6.69 -7.18
C GLY A 65 39.79 -5.98 -7.15
N GLY A 66 39.43 -5.29 -8.24
CA GLY A 66 38.15 -4.59 -8.37
C GLY A 66 36.94 -5.53 -8.42
N LEU A 67 37.08 -6.69 -9.05
CA LEU A 67 35.99 -7.68 -9.17
C LEU A 67 35.65 -8.32 -7.81
N LYS A 68 36.65 -8.56 -6.96
CA LYS A 68 36.44 -9.00 -5.56
C LYS A 68 35.73 -7.94 -4.73
N LEU A 69 36.14 -6.67 -4.84
CA LEU A 69 35.49 -5.56 -4.13
C LEU A 69 34.02 -5.37 -4.57
N ILE A 70 33.73 -5.49 -5.87
CA ILE A 70 32.36 -5.43 -6.40
C ILE A 70 31.54 -6.61 -5.88
N GLN A 71 32.10 -7.81 -5.88
CA GLN A 71 31.42 -9.01 -5.38
C GLN A 71 31.15 -8.92 -3.87
N GLU A 72 32.09 -8.40 -3.08
CA GLU A 72 31.93 -8.19 -1.65
C GLU A 72 30.85 -7.14 -1.35
N ALA A 73 30.87 -6.00 -2.05
CA ALA A 73 29.83 -4.98 -1.93
C ALA A 73 28.44 -5.50 -2.35
N ALA A 74 28.37 -6.30 -3.41
CA ALA A 74 27.14 -6.94 -3.85
C ALA A 74 26.61 -7.95 -2.82
N ALA A 75 27.50 -8.77 -2.25
CA ALA A 75 27.15 -9.74 -1.21
C ALA A 75 26.65 -9.05 0.06
N GLU A 76 27.28 -7.95 0.47
CA GLU A 76 26.85 -7.16 1.62
C GLU A 76 25.48 -6.52 1.37
N SER A 77 25.28 -5.90 0.20
CA SER A 77 24.00 -5.31 -0.20
C SER A 77 22.87 -6.35 -0.22
N LEU A 78 23.15 -7.55 -0.74
CA LEU A 78 22.20 -8.66 -0.76
C LEU A 78 21.86 -9.13 0.66
N SER A 79 22.87 -9.27 1.53
CA SER A 79 22.67 -9.66 2.94
C SER A 79 21.81 -8.65 3.70
N ARG A 80 22.10 -7.35 3.54
CA ARG A 80 21.29 -6.26 4.12
C ARG A 80 19.85 -6.29 3.59
N THR A 81 19.68 -6.45 2.28
CA THR A 81 18.36 -6.52 1.64
C THR A 81 17.56 -7.72 2.14
N SER A 82 18.19 -8.89 2.27
CA SER A 82 17.54 -10.10 2.79
C SER A 82 17.05 -9.89 4.22
N LYS A 83 17.88 -9.33 5.10
CA LYS A 83 17.50 -9.01 6.48
C LYS A 83 16.31 -8.05 6.53
N ASN A 84 16.33 -7.00 5.71
CA ASN A 84 15.23 -6.03 5.63
C ASN A 84 13.92 -6.69 5.15
N ILE A 85 13.99 -7.64 4.22
CA ILE A 85 12.81 -8.40 3.75
C ILE A 85 12.29 -9.32 4.86
N ASP A 86 13.17 -9.99 5.60
CA ASP A 86 12.79 -10.85 6.72
C ASP A 86 12.10 -10.01 7.82
N GLU A 87 12.65 -8.85 8.20
CA GLU A 87 12.03 -7.93 9.16
C GLU A 87 10.67 -7.40 8.68
N LEU A 88 10.58 -7.00 7.40
CA LEU A 88 9.33 -6.55 6.80
C LEU A 88 8.27 -7.66 6.83
N SER A 89 8.66 -8.91 6.58
CA SER A 89 7.74 -10.05 6.61
C SER A 89 7.11 -10.24 8.00
N VAL A 90 7.92 -10.14 9.06
CA VAL A 90 7.45 -10.23 10.44
C VAL A 90 6.47 -9.10 10.77
N HIS A 91 6.79 -7.86 10.40
CA HIS A 91 5.89 -6.72 10.65
C HIS A 91 4.60 -6.81 9.84
N MET A 92 4.66 -7.30 8.60
CA MET A 92 3.47 -7.48 7.77
C MET A 92 2.59 -8.61 8.28
N ASP A 93 3.15 -9.73 8.74
CA ASP A 93 2.35 -10.81 9.34
C ASP A 93 1.64 -10.34 10.60
N GLN A 94 2.33 -9.57 11.46
CA GLN A 94 1.71 -8.94 12.63
C GLN A 94 0.61 -7.97 12.23
N PHE A 95 0.87 -7.07 11.28
CA PHE A 95 -0.11 -6.10 10.79
C PHE A 95 -1.34 -6.76 10.17
N LEU A 96 -1.15 -7.79 9.34
CA LEU A 96 -2.24 -8.53 8.70
C LEU A 96 -3.04 -9.38 9.69
N SER A 97 -2.41 -9.88 10.76
CA SER A 97 -3.11 -10.63 11.81
C SER A 97 -4.16 -9.80 12.56
N VAL A 98 -3.96 -8.47 12.63
CA VAL A 98 -4.88 -7.52 13.27
C VAL A 98 -5.80 -6.80 12.28
N CYS A 99 -5.53 -6.88 10.98
CA CYS A 99 -6.31 -6.22 9.92
C CYS A 99 -7.35 -7.17 9.29
N ASP A 100 -8.20 -7.79 10.12
CA ASP A 100 -9.38 -8.50 9.61
C ASP A 100 -10.53 -7.53 9.26
N ALA A 101 -11.48 -8.00 8.45
CA ALA A 101 -12.60 -7.16 7.99
C ALA A 101 -13.44 -6.60 9.16
N ASP A 102 -13.61 -7.40 10.21
CA ASP A 102 -14.38 -7.03 11.39
C ASP A 102 -13.66 -5.95 12.21
N ALA A 103 -12.35 -6.05 12.41
CA ALA A 103 -11.50 -5.09 13.10
C ALA A 103 -11.47 -3.76 12.34
N LEU A 104 -11.28 -3.81 11.02
CA LEU A 104 -11.35 -2.61 10.18
C LEU A 104 -12.73 -1.97 10.28
N SER A 105 -13.82 -2.74 10.32
CA SER A 105 -15.19 -2.20 10.44
C SER A 105 -15.41 -1.41 11.74
N ARG A 106 -14.73 -1.79 12.83
CA ARG A 106 -14.80 -1.15 14.15
C ARG A 106 -13.96 0.12 14.27
N MET A 107 -13.02 0.35 13.34
CA MET A 107 -12.17 1.55 13.36
C MET A 107 -12.93 2.80 12.93
N ASP A 108 -12.50 3.95 13.44
CA ASP A 108 -12.91 5.24 12.88
C ASP A 108 -12.60 5.29 11.37
N PRO A 109 -13.48 5.86 10.53
CA PRO A 109 -13.30 5.86 9.07
C PRO A 109 -11.95 6.42 8.60
N LEU A 110 -11.39 7.42 9.30
CA LEU A 110 -10.10 8.00 8.94
C LEU A 110 -8.94 7.06 9.30
N ASP A 111 -9.02 6.44 10.47
CA ASP A 111 -7.99 5.50 10.93
C ASP A 111 -7.99 4.25 10.04
N ARG A 112 -9.18 3.76 9.65
CA ARG A 112 -9.36 2.70 8.67
C ARG A 112 -8.74 3.06 7.31
N ALA A 113 -9.01 4.26 6.81
CA ALA A 113 -8.45 4.72 5.54
C ALA A 113 -6.92 4.79 5.60
N HIS A 114 -6.35 5.26 6.72
CA HIS A 114 -4.92 5.31 6.93
C HIS A 114 -4.28 3.91 6.95
N SER A 115 -4.86 2.94 7.67
CA SER A 115 -4.37 1.55 7.70
C SER A 115 -4.40 0.88 6.31
N LEU A 116 -5.50 1.05 5.57
CA LEU A 116 -5.62 0.50 4.21
C LEU A 116 -4.67 1.17 3.22
N LEU A 117 -4.42 2.47 3.38
CA LEU A 117 -3.42 3.18 2.59
C LEU A 117 -2.00 2.66 2.86
N LEU A 118 -1.64 2.45 4.13
CA LEU A 118 -0.35 1.85 4.51
C LEU A 118 -0.17 0.47 3.89
N LEU A 119 -1.19 -0.39 3.95
CA LEU A 119 -1.17 -1.71 3.32
C LEU A 119 -0.96 -1.61 1.80
N SER A 120 -1.68 -0.70 1.16
CA SER A 120 -1.59 -0.48 -0.30
C SER A 120 -0.21 0.05 -0.72
N LYS A 121 0.40 0.93 0.10
CA LYS A 121 1.78 1.41 -0.10
C LYS A 121 2.79 0.28 0.06
N ALA A 122 2.69 -0.52 1.13
CA ALA A 122 3.57 -1.65 1.35
C ALA A 122 3.51 -2.67 0.19
N ALA A 123 2.30 -3.02 -0.26
CA ALA A 123 2.11 -3.93 -1.39
C ALA A 123 2.72 -3.40 -2.71
N THR A 124 2.51 -2.11 -3.00
CA THR A 124 3.07 -1.45 -4.19
C THR A 124 4.60 -1.41 -4.15
N ILE A 125 5.18 -1.08 -2.99
CA ILE A 125 6.64 -1.05 -2.81
C ILE A 125 7.23 -2.46 -2.96
N ALA A 126 6.63 -3.47 -2.35
CA ALA A 126 7.07 -4.87 -2.48
C ALA A 126 7.01 -5.34 -3.95
N TYR A 127 5.97 -4.93 -4.69
CA TYR A 127 5.87 -5.21 -6.13
C TYR A 127 6.96 -4.49 -6.94
N ALA A 128 7.22 -3.20 -6.66
CA ALA A 128 8.30 -2.45 -7.30
C ALA A 128 9.68 -3.05 -7.02
N LEU A 129 9.94 -3.53 -5.79
CA LEU A 129 11.16 -4.26 -5.44
C LEU A 129 11.29 -5.54 -6.27
N ARG A 130 10.21 -6.31 -6.41
CA ARG A 130 10.18 -7.52 -7.24
C ARG A 130 10.50 -7.21 -8.70
N LEU A 131 10.01 -6.08 -9.25
CA LEU A 131 10.35 -5.64 -10.61
C LEU A 131 11.85 -5.37 -10.73
N ARG A 132 12.44 -4.63 -9.78
CA ARG A 132 13.88 -4.35 -9.76
C ARG A 132 14.72 -5.62 -9.69
N CYS A 133 14.31 -6.61 -8.89
CA CYS A 133 14.97 -7.92 -8.82
C CYS A 133 14.89 -8.71 -10.14
N LYS A 134 13.92 -8.40 -11.01
CA LYS A 134 13.81 -8.97 -12.36
C LYS A 134 14.52 -8.14 -13.43
N GLY A 135 15.21 -7.06 -13.06
CA GLY A 135 15.83 -6.11 -13.99
C GLY A 135 14.83 -5.20 -14.71
N VAL A 136 13.58 -5.10 -14.23
CA VAL A 136 12.58 -4.18 -14.77
C VAL A 136 12.60 -2.89 -13.97
N ASN A 137 12.74 -1.76 -14.65
CA ASN A 137 12.67 -0.44 -14.02
C ASN A 137 11.21 -0.13 -13.62
N PRO A 138 10.90 0.13 -12.32
CA PRO A 138 9.55 0.47 -11.91
C PRO A 138 9.04 1.80 -12.50
N ASP A 139 9.93 2.71 -12.88
CA ASP A 139 9.54 4.02 -13.45
C ASP A 139 8.96 3.90 -14.87
N ASP A 140 9.33 2.83 -15.58
CA ASP A 140 8.84 2.50 -16.92
C ASP A 140 7.66 1.49 -16.89
N HIS A 141 7.16 1.16 -15.69
CA HIS A 141 6.08 0.20 -15.48
C HIS A 141 4.83 0.92 -14.95
N HIS A 142 3.64 0.36 -15.19
CA HIS A 142 2.36 0.83 -14.63
C HIS A 142 2.30 0.95 -13.10
N VAL A 143 3.33 0.48 -12.38
CA VAL A 143 3.40 0.64 -10.93
C VAL A 143 3.65 2.10 -10.56
N LYS A 144 4.30 2.87 -11.44
CA LYS A 144 4.54 4.30 -11.23
C LYS A 144 3.24 5.07 -11.06
N SER A 145 2.26 4.88 -11.94
CA SER A 145 0.95 5.53 -11.80
C SER A 145 0.20 5.11 -10.54
N GLU A 146 0.42 3.87 -10.07
CA GLU A 146 -0.14 3.40 -8.79
C GLU A 146 0.52 4.10 -7.60
N MET A 147 1.84 4.30 -7.65
CA MET A 147 2.57 5.07 -6.63
C MET A 147 2.11 6.54 -6.60
N GLU A 148 1.96 7.17 -7.76
CA GLU A 148 1.42 8.54 -7.88
C GLU A 148 0.00 8.63 -7.31
N ARG A 149 -0.87 7.65 -7.61
CA ARG A 149 -2.22 7.59 -7.04
C ARG A 149 -2.21 7.48 -5.51
N LEU A 150 -1.30 6.68 -4.96
CA LEU A 150 -1.16 6.52 -3.51
C LEU A 150 -0.65 7.80 -2.84
N SER A 151 0.26 8.55 -3.46
CA SER A 151 0.68 9.87 -2.96
C SER A 151 -0.49 10.84 -2.86
N LEU A 152 -1.38 10.86 -3.86
CA LEU A 152 -2.59 11.69 -3.81
C LEU A 152 -3.54 11.28 -2.67
N TYR A 153 -3.64 9.99 -2.35
CA TYR A 153 -4.45 9.53 -1.22
C TYR A 153 -3.81 9.83 0.13
N GLU A 154 -2.49 9.78 0.22
CA GLU A 154 -1.75 10.20 1.40
C GLU A 154 -2.00 11.67 1.72
N GLU A 155 -1.93 12.55 0.72
CA GLU A 155 -2.26 13.97 0.88
C GLU A 155 -3.71 14.18 1.39
N LYS A 156 -4.67 13.39 0.89
CA LYS A 156 -6.08 13.47 1.33
C LYS A 156 -6.27 13.02 2.77
N VAL A 157 -5.64 11.92 3.16
CA VAL A 157 -5.69 11.41 4.54
C VAL A 157 -5.00 12.41 5.48
N GLN A 158 -3.84 12.92 5.10
CA GLN A 158 -3.08 13.91 5.87
C GLN A 158 -3.88 15.19 6.11
N ARG A 159 -4.51 15.74 5.07
CA ARG A 159 -5.39 16.92 5.19
C ARG A 159 -6.55 16.66 6.15
N SER A 160 -7.12 15.46 6.13
CA SER A 160 -8.23 15.09 7.01
C SER A 160 -7.77 14.97 8.48
N LEU A 161 -6.57 14.44 8.71
CA LEU A 161 -5.95 14.39 10.03
C LEU A 161 -5.65 15.79 10.56
N GLU A 162 -5.16 16.69 9.71
CA GLU A 162 -4.95 18.09 10.06
C GLU A 162 -6.25 18.75 10.43
N MET A 163 -7.31 18.61 9.63
CA MET A 163 -8.63 19.15 9.96
C MET A 163 -9.13 18.65 11.32
N ARG A 164 -9.00 17.35 11.62
CA ARG A 164 -9.34 16.80 12.95
C ARG A 164 -8.56 17.49 14.07
N LYS A 165 -7.25 17.70 13.89
CA LYS A 165 -6.40 18.40 14.88
C LYS A 165 -6.86 19.85 15.10
N HIS A 166 -7.20 20.58 14.04
CA HIS A 166 -7.66 21.97 14.14
C HIS A 166 -9.00 22.10 14.87
N HIS A 167 -9.93 21.16 14.67
CA HIS A 167 -11.23 21.18 15.37
C HIS A 167 -11.11 20.80 16.86
N CYS A 168 -10.06 20.05 17.22
CA CYS A 168 -9.82 19.63 18.60
C CYS A 168 -8.89 20.60 19.37
N ALA A 169 -8.27 21.57 18.70
CA ALA A 169 -7.48 22.61 19.34
C ALA A 169 -8.40 23.60 20.07
N PRO A 170 -8.11 24.00 21.32
CA PRO A 170 -8.87 25.03 22.01
C PRO A 170 -8.82 26.31 21.17
N GLN A 171 -9.99 26.82 20.79
CA GLN A 171 -10.06 28.08 20.06
C GLN A 171 -9.38 29.18 20.90
N PRO A 172 -8.53 30.04 20.30
CA PRO A 172 -7.96 31.17 21.02
C PRO A 172 -9.11 31.99 21.60
N PRO A 173 -9.02 32.46 22.86
CA PRO A 173 -10.09 33.19 23.50
C PRO A 173 -10.47 34.38 22.60
N SER A 174 -11.72 34.37 22.12
CA SER A 174 -12.25 35.46 21.30
C SER A 174 -12.00 36.79 22.00
N MET A 175 -11.48 37.77 21.27
CA MET A 175 -11.17 39.13 21.74
C MET A 175 -12.40 39.89 22.31
N HIS A 176 -13.57 39.27 22.41
CA HIS A 176 -14.77 39.85 23.01
C HIS A 176 -14.73 40.00 24.53
N LYS A 177 -13.77 39.38 25.24
CA LYS A 177 -13.65 39.50 26.71
C LYS A 177 -12.72 40.61 27.21
N GLN A 178 -12.02 41.36 26.35
CA GLN A 178 -11.17 42.48 26.81
C GLN A 178 -11.95 43.80 27.07
N ARG A 179 -13.22 43.89 26.66
CA ARG A 179 -13.99 45.15 26.78
C ARG A 179 -14.68 45.36 28.13
N LEU A 180 -14.74 44.34 28.99
CA LEU A 180 -15.37 44.44 30.31
C LEU A 180 -14.37 44.78 31.45
N GLY A 181 -13.06 44.69 31.20
CA GLY A 181 -12.04 45.06 32.19
C GLY A 181 -11.70 46.56 32.25
N LEU A 182 -12.10 47.34 31.23
CA LEU A 182 -11.84 48.79 31.19
C LEU A 182 -12.99 49.62 31.76
N LEU A 183 -14.19 49.05 31.92
CA LEU A 183 -15.33 49.73 32.53
C LEU A 183 -15.29 49.69 34.08
N SER A 184 -14.58 48.74 34.69
CA SER A 184 -14.44 48.68 36.16
C SER A 184 -13.46 49.70 36.74
N ILE A 185 -12.64 50.34 35.90
CA ILE A 185 -11.68 51.38 36.33
C ILE A 185 -12.34 52.77 36.35
N LEU A 186 -13.43 52.98 35.59
CA LEU A 186 -14.07 54.29 35.45
C LEU A 186 -15.22 54.57 36.45
N TYR A 187 -15.60 53.60 37.30
CA TYR A 187 -16.68 53.77 38.30
C TYR A 187 -16.19 53.67 39.76
N ARG A 188 -14.88 53.87 40.00
CA ARG A 188 -14.29 53.80 41.35
C ARG A 188 -13.62 55.13 41.76
N THR A 189 -14.34 56.22 41.55
CA THR A 189 -14.05 57.55 42.13
C THR A 189 -15.26 58.05 42.89
#